data_AF-A0A7C4EP40-F1
#
_entry.id   AF-A0A7C4EP40-F1
#
_cell.length_a   1.000
_cell.length_b   1.000
_cell.length_c   1.000
_cell.angle_alpha   90.00
_cell.angle_beta   90.00
_cell.angle_gamma   90.00
#
_symmetry.space_group_name_H-M   'P 1'
#
loop_
_entity.id
_entity.type
_entity.pdbx_description
1 polymer ?
#
loop_
_entity_poly.entity_id
_entity_poly.type
_entity_poly.pdbx_seq_one_letter_code
_entity_poly.pdbx_strand_id
1 'polypeptide(L)'
;RVLHEVNKPDVEFERIEEIIKRDVSLSYKLLRFINSAFFKFSVKVESIKHALILLGTKEIKKWVSIVTLSSMGFDKLQELLTLSLIRARFCELLASRTSLQQRASDLFLTGLFSLIDALIDLPMPTILSELPLPHDVKQALLGRDNSVRDVFNVVLSYERAEWNRTALYADKLHINEKELPEMFLESVNWANIAI
;
A
#
# COMPACT_ATOMS: atom_id res chain seq x y z
N ARG A 1 4.93 15.29 -5.44
CA ARG A 1 4.69 16.37 -4.45
C ARG A 1 3.87 15.88 -3.26
N VAL A 2 2.62 15.44 -3.44
CA VAL A 2 1.80 14.91 -2.32
C VAL A 2 2.45 13.69 -1.66
N LEU A 3 2.97 12.74 -2.45
CA LEU A 3 3.65 11.53 -1.93
C LEU A 3 4.82 11.87 -0.99
N HIS A 4 5.54 12.96 -1.25
CA HIS A 4 6.63 13.39 -0.38
C HIS A 4 6.10 13.94 0.96
N GLU A 5 5.06 14.76 0.94
CA GLU A 5 4.47 15.33 2.16
C GLU A 5 3.87 14.27 3.08
N VAL A 6 3.17 13.26 2.55
CA VAL A 6 2.55 12.20 3.36
C VAL A 6 3.55 11.21 3.97
N ASN A 7 4.82 11.23 3.52
CA ASN A 7 5.87 10.37 4.03
C ASN A 7 6.78 11.06 5.08
N LYS A 8 6.55 12.35 5.38
CA LYS A 8 7.28 13.05 6.44
C LYS A 8 6.88 12.55 7.83
N PRO A 9 7.78 12.59 8.83
CA PRO A 9 7.43 12.28 10.22
C PRO A 9 6.33 13.20 10.76
N ASP A 10 6.44 14.50 10.46
CA ASP A 10 5.49 15.55 10.88
C ASP A 10 4.58 15.92 9.70
N VAL A 11 3.51 15.14 9.53
CA VAL A 11 2.56 15.34 8.44
C VAL A 11 1.67 16.56 8.71
N GLU A 12 1.82 17.61 7.91
CA GLU A 12 0.95 18.79 7.94
C GLU A 12 -0.30 18.56 7.05
N PHE A 13 -1.43 18.27 7.69
CA PHE A 13 -2.70 18.05 6.99
C PHE A 13 -3.14 19.22 6.10
N GLU A 14 -2.91 20.45 6.57
CA GLU A 14 -3.25 21.67 5.82
C GLU A 14 -2.49 21.72 4.49
N ARG A 15 -1.21 21.33 4.50
CA ARG A 15 -0.38 21.29 3.29
C ARG A 15 -0.82 20.21 2.32
N ILE A 16 -1.23 19.04 2.82
CA ILE A 16 -1.82 17.98 1.99
C ILE A 16 -3.13 18.47 1.37
N GLU A 17 -3.99 19.10 2.17
CA GLU A 17 -5.26 19.68 1.72
C GLU A 17 -5.05 20.69 0.61
N GLU A 18 -4.09 21.61 0.76
CA GLU A 18 -3.75 22.60 -0.26
C GLU A 18 -3.29 21.98 -1.57
N ILE A 19 -2.44 20.94 -1.51
CA ILE A 19 -1.95 20.30 -2.73
C ILE A 19 -3.09 19.56 -3.44
N ILE A 20 -3.93 18.82 -2.68
CA ILE A 20 -5.06 18.07 -3.27
C ILE A 20 -6.09 19.03 -3.86
N LYS A 21 -6.44 20.13 -3.16
CA LYS A 21 -7.41 21.14 -3.66
C LYS A 21 -6.99 21.81 -4.96
N ARG A 22 -5.69 21.95 -5.20
CA ARG A 22 -5.15 22.55 -6.45
C ARG A 22 -5.26 21.60 -7.65
N ASP A 23 -5.50 20.32 -7.42
CA ASP A 23 -5.64 19.30 -8.45
C ASP A 23 -7.06 18.72 -8.45
N VAL A 24 -7.85 19.09 -9.46
CA VAL A 24 -9.24 18.66 -9.62
C VAL A 24 -9.35 17.12 -9.74
N SER A 25 -8.38 16.47 -10.39
CA SER A 25 -8.36 15.02 -10.54
C SER A 25 -8.13 14.32 -9.19
N LEU A 26 -7.15 14.78 -8.41
CA LEU A 26 -6.89 14.25 -7.06
C LEU A 26 -8.08 14.49 -6.13
N SER A 27 -8.68 15.68 -6.19
CA SER A 27 -9.87 16.02 -5.39
C SER A 27 -11.04 15.07 -5.67
N TYR A 28 -11.34 14.82 -6.95
CA TYR A 28 -12.38 13.88 -7.35
C TYR A 28 -12.05 12.44 -6.91
N LYS A 29 -10.82 11.97 -7.14
CA LYS A 29 -10.37 10.62 -6.74
C LYS A 29 -10.45 10.41 -5.23
N LEU A 30 -10.15 11.42 -4.41
CA LEU A 30 -10.25 11.34 -2.96
C LEU A 30 -11.70 11.17 -2.51
N LEU A 31 -12.59 12.02 -3.02
CA LEU A 31 -14.01 11.98 -2.69
C LEU A 31 -14.65 10.67 -3.17
N ARG A 32 -14.27 10.16 -4.35
CA ARG A 32 -14.73 8.85 -4.83
C ARG A 32 -14.24 7.71 -3.94
N PHE A 33 -12.97 7.74 -3.53
CA PHE A 33 -12.38 6.72 -2.67
C PHE A 33 -13.07 6.66 -1.29
N ILE A 34 -13.20 7.80 -0.61
CA ILE A 34 -13.78 7.84 0.74
C ILE A 34 -15.28 7.50 0.76
N ASN A 35 -16.00 7.78 -0.33
CA ASN A 35 -17.42 7.42 -0.46
C ASN A 35 -17.64 6.02 -1.05
N SER A 36 -16.57 5.24 -1.26
CA SER A 36 -16.72 3.86 -1.74
C SER A 36 -17.37 2.97 -0.67
N ALA A 37 -17.94 1.85 -1.12
CA ALA A 37 -18.57 0.86 -0.23
C ALA A 37 -17.61 0.30 0.84
N PHE A 38 -16.30 0.50 0.68
CA PHE A 38 -15.28 0.12 1.64
C PHE A 38 -15.44 0.83 3.00
N PHE A 39 -15.68 2.15 3.01
CA PHE A 39 -15.73 2.92 4.25
C PHE A 39 -17.10 2.91 4.94
N LYS A 40 -18.16 2.43 4.25
CA LYS A 40 -19.52 2.24 4.78
C LYS A 40 -20.08 3.45 5.55
N PHE A 41 -19.73 4.66 5.15
CA PHE A 41 -20.27 5.87 5.77
C PHE A 41 -21.76 6.01 5.47
N SER A 42 -22.55 6.39 6.48
CA SER A 42 -23.99 6.64 6.36
C SER A 42 -24.31 7.96 5.66
N VAL A 43 -23.34 8.88 5.59
CA VAL A 43 -23.46 10.20 4.97
C VAL A 43 -22.34 10.38 3.96
N LYS A 44 -22.68 10.93 2.80
CA LYS A 44 -21.73 11.25 1.75
C LYS A 44 -20.76 12.35 2.21
N VAL A 45 -19.47 12.11 2.04
CA VAL A 45 -18.41 13.09 2.30
C VAL A 45 -18.21 13.97 1.07
N GLU A 46 -18.38 15.29 1.23
CA GLU A 46 -18.33 16.25 0.11
C GLU A 46 -17.15 17.25 0.19
N SER A 47 -16.43 17.27 1.32
CA SER A 47 -15.33 18.19 1.57
C SER A 47 -14.00 17.46 1.66
N ILE A 48 -12.97 17.99 0.99
CA ILE A 48 -11.58 17.49 1.07
C ILE A 48 -11.10 17.52 2.53
N LYS A 49 -11.31 18.63 3.24
CA LYS A 49 -10.94 18.75 4.66
C LYS A 49 -11.60 17.66 5.51
N HIS A 50 -12.90 17.46 5.31
CA HIS A 50 -13.64 16.43 6.04
C HIS A 50 -13.13 15.03 5.69
N ALA A 51 -12.84 14.77 4.41
CA ALA A 51 -12.29 13.50 3.95
C ALA A 51 -10.92 13.21 4.59
N LEU A 52 -10.04 14.22 4.66
CA LEU A 52 -8.73 14.06 5.27
C LEU A 52 -8.83 13.78 6.78
N ILE A 53 -9.74 14.46 7.49
CA ILE A 53 -9.97 14.23 8.93
C ILE A 53 -10.48 12.79 9.17
N LEU A 54 -11.45 12.33 8.38
CA LEU A 54 -12.03 11.00 8.53
C LEU A 54 -11.05 9.87 8.21
N LEU A 55 -10.20 10.06 7.19
CA LEU A 55 -9.19 9.06 6.80
C LEU A 55 -8.03 9.00 7.79
N GLY A 56 -7.61 10.15 8.31
CA GLY A 56 -6.37 10.26 9.09
C GLY A 56 -5.11 10.04 8.24
N THR A 57 -3.94 10.25 8.85
CA THR A 57 -2.65 10.27 8.14
C THR A 57 -2.30 8.93 7.48
N LYS A 58 -2.59 7.82 8.16
CA LYS A 58 -2.25 6.47 7.68
C LYS A 58 -2.99 6.13 6.38
N GLU A 59 -4.29 6.37 6.30
CA GLU A 59 -5.07 6.06 5.10
C GLU A 59 -4.82 7.03 3.95
N ILE A 60 -4.61 8.32 4.25
CA ILE A 60 -4.21 9.29 3.22
C ILE A 60 -2.90 8.89 2.56
N LYS A 61 -1.91 8.45 3.35
CA LYS A 61 -0.61 8.01 2.83
C LYS A 61 -0.76 6.86 1.85
N LYS A 62 -1.62 5.88 2.14
CA LYS A 62 -1.92 4.77 1.23
C LYS A 62 -2.64 5.26 -0.03
N TRP A 63 -3.71 6.03 0.13
CA TRP A 63 -4.50 6.55 -0.99
C TRP A 63 -3.64 7.37 -1.96
N VAL A 64 -2.81 8.29 -1.44
CA VAL A 64 -1.87 9.07 -2.26
C VAL A 64 -0.90 8.18 -3.01
N SER A 65 -0.41 7.11 -2.37
CA SER A 65 0.52 6.17 -3.02
C SER A 65 -0.16 5.42 -4.16
N ILE A 66 -1.39 4.93 -3.96
CA ILE A 66 -2.21 4.27 -5.00
C ILE A 66 -2.45 5.22 -6.17
N VAL A 67 -2.90 6.44 -5.91
CA VAL A 67 -3.21 7.42 -6.96
C VAL A 67 -1.94 7.86 -7.69
N THR A 68 -0.81 7.98 -7.00
CA THR A 68 0.47 8.29 -7.62
C THR A 68 0.86 7.17 -8.60
N LEU A 69 0.79 5.91 -8.16
CA LEU A 69 1.14 4.77 -8.98
C LEU A 69 0.19 4.60 -10.19
N SER A 70 -1.12 4.72 -9.98
CA SER A 70 -2.11 4.58 -11.06
C SER A 70 -2.09 5.73 -12.06
N SER A 71 -1.63 6.91 -11.66
CA SER A 71 -1.54 8.09 -12.54
C SER A 71 -0.40 8.04 -13.57
N MET A 72 0.50 7.06 -13.48
CA MET A 72 1.66 6.93 -14.37
C MET A 72 1.33 6.34 -15.76
N GLY A 73 0.04 6.11 -16.08
CA GLY A 73 -0.39 5.75 -17.43
C GLY A 73 -0.21 4.27 -17.79
N PHE A 74 -0.27 3.38 -16.79
CA PHE A 74 -0.07 1.94 -16.95
C PHE A 74 -1.30 1.17 -17.48
N ASP A 75 -2.07 1.76 -18.38
CA ASP A 75 -3.33 1.16 -18.87
C ASP A 75 -3.14 -0.23 -19.51
N LYS A 76 -1.94 -0.51 -20.04
CA LYS A 76 -1.56 -1.81 -20.61
C LYS A 76 -1.01 -2.80 -19.58
N LEU A 77 -0.75 -2.37 -18.35
CA LEU A 77 -0.15 -3.16 -17.26
C LEU A 77 -1.09 -3.24 -16.04
N GLN A 78 -2.42 -3.17 -16.27
CA GLN A 78 -3.41 -3.21 -15.20
C GLN A 78 -3.27 -4.45 -14.32
N GLU A 79 -2.90 -5.60 -14.88
CA GLU A 79 -2.69 -6.83 -14.09
C GLU A 79 -1.52 -6.69 -13.09
N LEU A 80 -0.41 -6.06 -13.49
CA LEU A 80 0.72 -5.78 -12.59
C LEU A 80 0.33 -4.78 -11.50
N LEU A 81 -0.47 -3.77 -11.85
CA LEU A 81 -1.01 -2.82 -10.88
C LEU A 81 -1.92 -3.52 -9.86
N THR A 82 -2.86 -4.35 -10.32
CA THR A 82 -3.75 -5.15 -9.48
C THR A 82 -2.93 -6.07 -8.57
N LEU A 83 -1.91 -6.76 -9.10
CA LEU A 83 -1.05 -7.62 -8.30
C LEU A 83 -0.30 -6.85 -7.21
N SER A 84 0.21 -5.65 -7.54
CA SER A 84 0.86 -4.78 -6.55
C SER A 84 -0.09 -4.36 -5.41
N LEU A 85 -1.36 -4.10 -5.71
CA LEU A 85 -2.39 -3.78 -4.72
C LEU A 85 -2.77 -4.97 -3.85
N ILE A 86 -2.88 -6.17 -4.45
CA ILE A 86 -3.11 -7.41 -3.71
C ILE A 86 -1.97 -7.63 -2.71
N ARG A 87 -0.71 -7.50 -3.16
CA ARG A 87 0.46 -7.62 -2.29
C ARG A 87 0.45 -6.56 -1.20
N ALA A 88 0.10 -5.31 -1.52
CA ALA A 88 0.01 -4.21 -0.56
C ALA A 88 -0.98 -4.53 0.55
N ARG A 89 -2.21 -4.90 0.18
CA ARG A 89 -3.27 -5.22 1.14
C ARG A 89 -2.94 -6.46 1.96
N PHE A 90 -2.34 -7.49 1.34
CA PHE A 90 -2.01 -8.71 2.05
C PHE A 90 -0.90 -8.47 3.09
N CYS A 91 0.17 -7.74 2.71
CA CYS A 91 1.21 -7.31 3.65
C CYS A 91 0.61 -6.51 4.82
N GLU A 92 -0.33 -5.61 4.53
CA GLU A 92 -0.98 -4.80 5.54
C GLU A 92 -1.80 -5.63 6.53
N LEU A 93 -2.60 -6.59 6.03
CA LEU A 93 -3.40 -7.47 6.88
C LEU A 93 -2.49 -8.32 7.78
N LEU A 94 -1.37 -8.84 7.24
CA LEU A 94 -0.39 -9.62 8.00
C LEU A 94 0.27 -8.82 9.12
N ALA A 95 0.36 -7.49 8.99
CA ALA A 95 0.86 -6.64 10.08
C ALA A 95 0.09 -6.86 11.39
N SER A 96 -1.23 -7.08 11.31
CA SER A 96 -2.08 -7.30 12.49
C SER A 96 -1.87 -8.65 13.18
N ARG A 97 -1.19 -9.59 12.53
CA ARG A 97 -0.86 -10.93 13.04
C ARG A 97 0.59 -11.07 13.48
N THR A 98 1.33 -9.97 13.50
CA THR A 98 2.75 -9.93 13.88
C THR A 98 3.00 -8.82 14.88
N SER A 99 4.22 -8.74 15.42
CA SER A 99 4.68 -7.60 16.23
C SER A 99 4.80 -6.29 15.45
N LEU A 100 4.53 -6.30 14.13
CA LEU A 100 4.67 -5.16 13.23
C LEU A 100 3.37 -4.40 12.98
N GLN A 101 2.34 -4.55 13.83
CA GLN A 101 1.06 -3.86 13.68
C GLN A 101 1.21 -2.34 13.47
N GLN A 102 2.15 -1.69 14.18
CA GLN A 102 2.39 -0.25 14.02
C GLN A 102 3.06 0.12 12.69
N ARG A 103 3.65 -0.85 11.99
CA ARG A 103 4.30 -0.74 10.68
C ARG A 103 3.36 -1.13 9.52
N ALA A 104 2.06 -1.32 9.76
CA ALA A 104 1.10 -1.72 8.72
C ALA A 104 1.16 -0.85 7.45
N SER A 105 1.37 0.47 7.60
CA SER A 105 1.53 1.38 6.46
C SER A 105 2.80 1.10 5.66
N ASP A 106 3.91 0.76 6.32
CA ASP A 106 5.17 0.43 5.65
C ASP A 106 5.06 -0.91 4.91
N LEU A 107 4.37 -1.88 5.50
CA LEU A 107 4.07 -3.17 4.89
C LEU A 107 3.18 -3.00 3.65
N PHE A 108 2.15 -2.15 3.74
CA PHE A 108 1.33 -1.78 2.58
C PHE A 108 2.19 -1.19 1.45
N LEU A 109 3.06 -0.21 1.77
CA LEU A 109 3.94 0.41 0.77
C LEU A 109 4.91 -0.60 0.14
N THR A 110 5.41 -1.56 0.94
CA THR A 110 6.29 -2.62 0.45
C THR A 110 5.60 -3.46 -0.62
N GLY A 111 4.37 -3.91 -0.37
CA GLY A 111 3.61 -4.65 -1.39
C GLY A 111 3.28 -3.79 -2.62
N LEU A 112 2.88 -2.53 -2.42
CA LEU A 112 2.50 -1.60 -3.48
C LEU A 112 3.64 -1.30 -4.46
N PHE A 113 4.83 -1.04 -3.93
CA PHE A 113 6.01 -0.72 -4.75
C PHE A 113 6.79 -1.97 -5.17
N SER A 114 6.30 -3.19 -4.88
CA SER A 114 7.02 -4.44 -5.17
C SER A 114 7.21 -4.77 -6.65
N LEU A 115 6.46 -4.11 -7.53
CA LEU A 115 6.50 -4.31 -8.98
C LEU A 115 6.79 -2.99 -9.72
N ILE A 116 7.26 -1.96 -9.02
CA ILE A 116 7.47 -0.65 -9.62
C ILE A 116 8.50 -0.70 -10.76
N ASP A 117 9.56 -1.49 -10.61
CA ASP A 117 10.59 -1.71 -11.62
C ASP A 117 10.02 -2.28 -12.92
N ALA A 118 9.13 -3.26 -12.82
CA ALA A 118 8.42 -3.82 -13.97
C ALA A 118 7.42 -2.83 -14.59
N LEU A 119 6.81 -1.96 -13.78
CA LEU A 119 5.84 -0.97 -14.25
C LEU A 119 6.50 0.17 -15.03
N ILE A 120 7.67 0.66 -14.58
CA ILE A 120 8.35 1.82 -15.19
C ILE A 120 9.59 1.48 -16.01
N ASP A 121 9.90 0.19 -16.15
CA ASP A 121 11.04 -0.33 -16.93
C ASP A 121 12.39 0.30 -16.53
N LEU A 122 12.62 0.39 -15.21
CA LEU A 122 13.87 0.89 -14.63
C LEU A 122 14.33 -0.03 -13.49
N PRO A 123 15.65 -0.12 -13.23
CA PRO A 123 16.15 -0.91 -12.11
C PRO A 123 15.60 -0.42 -10.76
N MET A 124 15.11 -1.34 -9.92
CA MET A 124 14.61 -1.05 -8.57
C MET A 124 15.51 -0.11 -7.74
N PRO A 125 16.86 -0.28 -7.70
CA PRO A 125 17.72 0.64 -6.95
C PRO A 125 17.65 2.09 -7.43
N THR A 126 17.56 2.31 -8.74
CA THR A 126 17.44 3.64 -9.35
C THR A 126 16.15 4.30 -8.89
N ILE A 127 15.04 3.57 -8.95
CA ILE A 127 13.70 4.05 -8.57
C ILE A 127 13.65 4.42 -7.09
N LEU A 128 14.14 3.53 -6.23
CA LEU A 128 14.10 3.72 -4.78
C LEU A 128 14.99 4.87 -4.30
N SER A 129 16.00 5.28 -5.08
CA SER A 129 16.83 6.44 -4.74
C SER A 129 16.03 7.75 -4.72
N GLU A 130 15.02 7.85 -5.58
CA GLU A 130 14.19 9.05 -5.74
C GLU A 130 12.89 9.00 -4.94
N LEU A 131 12.37 7.81 -4.66
CA LEU A 131 11.12 7.66 -3.93
C LEU A 131 11.27 8.01 -2.42
N PRO A 132 10.38 8.83 -1.85
CA PRO A 132 10.42 9.21 -0.43
C PRO A 132 9.81 8.10 0.45
N LEU A 133 10.37 6.89 0.40
CA LEU A 133 9.92 5.74 1.20
C LEU A 133 10.78 5.57 2.47
N PRO A 134 10.23 4.98 3.55
CA PRO A 134 11.00 4.62 4.74
C PRO A 134 12.19 3.71 4.40
N HIS A 135 13.28 3.83 5.16
CA HIS A 135 14.52 3.09 4.89
C HIS A 135 14.30 1.57 4.85
N ASP A 136 13.62 0.99 5.84
CA ASP A 136 13.37 -0.46 5.90
C ASP A 136 12.54 -0.96 4.71
N VAL A 137 11.59 -0.15 4.22
CA VAL A 137 10.78 -0.47 3.03
C VAL A 137 11.69 -0.55 1.81
N LYS A 138 12.59 0.43 1.62
CA LYS A 138 13.57 0.41 0.53
C LYS A 138 14.49 -0.82 0.64
N GLN A 139 15.00 -1.12 1.83
CA GLN A 139 15.87 -2.29 2.04
C GLN A 139 15.13 -3.59 1.75
N ALA A 140 13.87 -3.72 2.17
CA ALA A 140 13.05 -4.90 1.89
C ALA A 140 12.79 -5.07 0.38
N LEU A 141 12.47 -3.99 -0.34
CA LEU A 141 12.28 -4.01 -1.79
C LEU A 141 13.57 -4.38 -2.54
N LEU A 142 14.74 -4.01 -2.01
CA LEU A 142 16.06 -4.42 -2.52
C LEU A 142 16.45 -5.86 -2.15
N GLY A 143 15.59 -6.60 -1.45
CA GLY A 143 15.85 -7.98 -1.04
C GLY A 143 16.80 -8.12 0.15
N ARG A 144 17.02 -7.05 0.92
CA ARG A 144 17.79 -7.12 2.17
C ARG A 144 16.90 -7.63 3.30
N ASP A 145 17.47 -8.46 4.15
CA ASP A 145 16.76 -9.05 5.29
C ASP A 145 16.45 -7.99 6.34
N ASN A 146 15.17 -7.87 6.67
CA ASN A 146 14.63 -7.12 7.80
C ASN A 146 13.21 -7.61 8.11
N SER A 147 12.60 -7.10 9.18
CA SER A 147 11.27 -7.54 9.62
C SER A 147 10.15 -7.25 8.60
N VAL A 148 10.27 -6.16 7.82
CA VAL A 148 9.36 -5.83 6.72
C VAL A 148 9.51 -6.85 5.58
N ARG A 149 10.74 -7.24 5.26
CA ARG A 149 11.05 -8.24 4.25
C ARG A 149 10.54 -9.62 4.63
N ASP A 150 10.60 -9.99 5.90
CA ASP A 150 10.06 -11.27 6.38
C ASP A 150 8.56 -11.40 6.08
N VAL A 151 7.77 -10.37 6.39
CA VAL A 151 6.34 -10.36 6.04
C VAL A 151 6.14 -10.40 4.53
N PHE A 152 6.94 -9.62 3.79
CA PHE A 152 6.83 -9.61 2.34
C PHE A 152 7.22 -10.96 1.71
N ASN A 153 8.15 -11.70 2.31
CA ASN A 153 8.50 -13.05 1.88
C ASN A 153 7.35 -14.04 2.06
N VAL A 154 6.51 -13.91 3.12
CA VAL A 154 5.27 -14.70 3.25
C VAL A 154 4.36 -14.46 2.05
N VAL A 155 4.17 -13.19 1.67
CA VAL A 155 3.33 -12.84 0.51
C VAL A 155 3.90 -13.41 -0.79
N LEU A 156 5.21 -13.25 -1.03
CA LEU A 156 5.86 -13.76 -2.23
C LEU A 156 5.82 -15.29 -2.33
N SER A 157 6.06 -16.00 -1.22
CA SER A 157 6.03 -17.47 -1.23
C SER A 157 4.61 -18.01 -1.33
N TYR A 158 3.63 -17.36 -0.69
CA TYR A 158 2.23 -17.73 -0.78
C TYR A 158 1.70 -17.57 -2.21
N GLU A 159 1.98 -16.44 -2.85
CA GLU A 159 1.60 -16.17 -4.25
C GLU A 159 2.18 -17.20 -5.23
N ARG A 160 3.41 -17.68 -4.97
CA ARG A 160 4.11 -18.67 -5.80
C ARG A 160 3.78 -20.12 -5.45
N ALA A 161 2.87 -20.35 -4.49
CA ALA A 161 2.57 -21.68 -3.94
C ALA A 161 3.82 -22.42 -3.39
N GLU A 162 4.82 -21.68 -2.91
CA GLU A 162 6.04 -22.21 -2.28
C GLU A 162 5.76 -22.55 -0.79
N TRP A 163 4.88 -23.52 -0.53
CA TRP A 163 4.31 -23.79 0.81
C TRP A 163 5.35 -24.00 1.92
N ASN A 164 6.46 -24.69 1.62
CA ASN A 164 7.54 -24.89 2.60
C ASN A 164 8.17 -23.57 3.06
N ARG A 165 8.30 -22.59 2.15
CA ARG A 165 8.84 -21.27 2.48
C ARG A 165 7.80 -20.40 3.16
N THR A 166 6.53 -20.50 2.75
CA THR A 166 5.41 -19.85 3.44
C THR A 166 5.37 -20.28 4.89
N ALA A 167 5.43 -21.59 5.17
CA ALA A 167 5.47 -22.13 6.53
C ALA A 167 6.69 -21.62 7.31
N LEU A 168 7.88 -21.62 6.70
CA LEU A 168 9.11 -21.11 7.32
C LEU A 168 8.98 -19.64 7.77
N TYR A 169 8.50 -18.75 6.90
CA TYR A 169 8.36 -17.33 7.24
C TYR A 169 7.16 -17.06 8.15
N ALA A 170 6.07 -17.82 8.01
CA ALA A 170 4.92 -17.73 8.90
C ALA A 170 5.31 -18.12 10.33
N ASP A 171 6.05 -19.23 10.51
CA ASP A 171 6.55 -19.66 11.81
C ASP A 171 7.50 -18.63 12.45
N LYS A 172 8.45 -18.09 11.67
CA LYS A 172 9.35 -17.00 12.09
C LYS A 172 8.60 -15.78 12.61
N LEU A 173 7.42 -15.48 12.06
CA LEU A 173 6.59 -14.34 12.41
C LEU A 173 5.45 -14.67 13.38
N HIS A 174 5.34 -15.94 13.79
CA HIS A 174 4.25 -16.48 14.61
C HIS A 174 2.84 -16.28 14.00
N ILE A 175 2.75 -16.34 12.68
CA ILE A 175 1.49 -16.24 11.94
C ILE A 175 0.86 -17.63 11.84
N ASN A 176 -0.44 -17.73 12.12
CA ASN A 176 -1.19 -18.95 11.88
C ASN A 176 -1.48 -19.09 10.37
N GLU A 177 -0.87 -20.09 9.72
CA GLU A 177 -1.04 -20.33 8.29
C GLU A 177 -2.50 -20.50 7.85
N LYS A 178 -3.39 -20.95 8.74
CA LYS A 178 -4.82 -21.13 8.45
C LYS A 178 -5.56 -19.82 8.19
N GLU A 179 -5.00 -18.68 8.61
CA GLU A 179 -5.60 -17.35 8.38
C GLU A 179 -5.21 -16.78 7.00
N LEU A 180 -4.12 -17.27 6.39
CA LEU A 180 -3.59 -16.73 5.14
C LEU A 180 -4.59 -16.76 3.97
N PRO A 181 -5.40 -17.82 3.76
CA PRO A 181 -6.35 -17.85 2.65
C PRO A 181 -7.43 -16.77 2.74
N GLU A 182 -7.97 -16.52 3.93
CA GLU A 182 -8.98 -15.48 4.14
C GLU A 182 -8.41 -14.09 3.90
N MET A 183 -7.22 -13.81 4.43
CA MET A 183 -6.53 -12.53 4.25
C MET A 183 -6.15 -12.28 2.79
N PHE A 184 -5.74 -13.32 2.06
CA PHE A 184 -5.46 -13.24 0.63
C PHE A 184 -6.74 -12.93 -0.17
N LEU A 185 -7.84 -13.64 0.09
CA LEU A 185 -9.12 -13.38 -0.56
C LEU A 185 -9.65 -11.97 -0.28
N GLU A 186 -9.51 -11.48 0.96
CA GLU A 186 -9.83 -10.08 1.29
C GLU A 186 -9.00 -9.11 0.44
N SER A 187 -7.70 -9.39 0.28
CA SER A 187 -6.78 -8.56 -0.50
C SER A 187 -7.15 -8.48 -1.97
N VAL A 188 -7.56 -9.61 -2.57
CA VAL A 188 -8.07 -9.66 -3.95
C VAL A 188 -9.35 -8.83 -4.12
N ASN A 189 -10.33 -9.03 -3.23
CA ASN A 189 -11.58 -8.28 -3.28
C ASN A 189 -11.36 -6.78 -3.10
N TRP A 190 -10.46 -6.41 -2.19
CA TRP A 190 -10.11 -5.01 -1.93
C TRP A 190 -9.45 -4.35 -3.13
N ALA A 191 -8.47 -5.02 -3.77
CA ALA A 191 -7.75 -4.49 -4.92
C ALA A 191 -8.69 -4.18 -6.11
N ASN A 192 -9.70 -5.02 -6.33
CA ASN A 192 -10.70 -4.81 -7.38
C ASN A 192 -11.60 -3.57 -7.15
N ILE A 193 -11.70 -3.07 -5.92
CA ILE A 193 -12.47 -1.86 -5.58
C ILE A 193 -11.57 -0.61 -5.63
N ALA A 194 -10.27 -0.78 -5.39
CA ALA A 194 -9.32 0.31 -5.24
C ALA A 194 -8.88 0.96 -6.57
N ILE A 195 -8.98 0.24 -7.69
CA ILE A 195 -8.71 0.74 -9.06
C ILE A 195 -10.03 1.20 -9.70
#